data_AF-A0A2V7U788-F1
#
_entry.id   AF-A0A2V7U788-F1
#
_cell.length_a   1.000
_cell.length_b   1.000
_cell.length_c   1.000
_cell.angle_alpha   90.00
_cell.angle_beta   90.00
_cell.angle_gamma   90.00
#
_symmetry.space_group_name_H-M   'P 1'
#
loop_
_entity.id
_entity.type
_entity.pdbx_description
1 polymer ?
#
loop_
_entity_poly.entity_id
_entity_poly.type
_entity_poly.pdbx_seq_one_letter_code
_entity_poly.pdbx_strand_id
1 'polypeptide(L)'
;MSPPTGAGSKSALVDARGCLTPAGFAALSRAPVGRAPAELAAHLAGCPRCQERMLAGGGPARPAPAAPARRAPRLWLGVALAFVALLLALGALILAARAR
;
A
#
# COMPACT_ATOMS: atom_id res chain seq x y z
N MET A 1 -1.76 -40.76 -3.50
CA MET A 1 -1.45 -39.76 -4.54
C MET A 1 -0.93 -38.49 -3.86
N SER A 2 0.34 -38.17 -4.05
CA SER A 2 1.02 -37.00 -3.50
C SER A 2 0.50 -35.69 -4.12
N PRO A 3 0.49 -34.56 -3.40
CA PRO A 3 0.23 -33.25 -3.99
C PRO A 3 1.44 -32.82 -4.85
N PRO A 4 1.24 -32.22 -6.04
CA PRO A 4 2.34 -31.70 -6.84
C PRO A 4 2.97 -30.48 -6.14
N THR A 5 4.27 -30.60 -5.87
CA THR A 5 5.09 -29.56 -5.26
C THR A 5 5.66 -28.64 -6.35
N GLY A 6 5.41 -27.34 -6.20
CA GLY A 6 6.39 -26.26 -6.41
C GLY A 6 7.06 -26.14 -7.77
N ALA A 7 6.48 -25.34 -8.69
CA ALA A 7 7.22 -24.52 -9.66
C ALA A 7 6.29 -23.63 -10.50
N GLY A 8 5.08 -24.13 -10.83
CA GLY A 8 4.07 -23.39 -11.61
C GLY A 8 3.22 -22.39 -10.82
N SER A 9 3.43 -22.25 -9.51
CA SER A 9 2.57 -21.51 -8.59
C SER A 9 2.84 -20.01 -8.52
N LYS A 10 4.02 -19.52 -8.96
CA LYS A 10 4.37 -18.09 -8.91
C LYS A 10 3.48 -17.23 -9.82
N SER A 11 3.22 -17.71 -11.04
CA SER A 11 2.35 -17.05 -12.03
C SER A 11 0.86 -17.14 -11.69
N ALA A 12 0.47 -18.05 -10.79
CA ALA A 12 -0.92 -18.17 -10.33
C ALA A 12 -1.27 -17.16 -9.22
N LEU A 13 -0.25 -16.63 -8.54
CA LEU A 13 -0.38 -15.74 -7.38
C LEU A 13 -0.29 -14.26 -7.75
N VAL A 14 0.21 -13.94 -8.95
CA VAL A 14 0.34 -12.59 -9.50
C VAL A 14 -0.30 -12.56 -10.90
N ASP A 15 -1.14 -11.56 -11.16
CA ASP A 15 -1.87 -11.39 -12.42
C ASP A 15 -0.97 -10.81 -13.54
N ALA A 16 -1.49 -10.78 -14.77
CA ALA A 16 -0.77 -10.23 -15.93
C ALA A 16 -0.45 -8.72 -15.80
N ARG A 17 -1.03 -8.03 -14.82
CA ARG A 17 -0.76 -6.62 -14.50
C ARG A 17 0.29 -6.49 -13.39
N GLY A 18 0.89 -7.60 -12.96
CA GLY A 18 1.87 -7.63 -11.88
C GLY A 18 1.26 -7.37 -10.51
N CYS A 19 -0.02 -7.65 -10.28
CA CYS A 19 -0.70 -7.49 -8.99
C CYS A 19 -1.10 -8.84 -8.39
N LEU A 20 -1.25 -8.95 -7.07
CA LEU A 20 -1.70 -10.20 -6.45
C LEU A 20 -3.09 -10.64 -6.96
N THR A 21 -3.19 -11.93 -7.31
CA THR A 21 -4.47 -12.59 -7.60
C THR A 21 -5.24 -12.84 -6.29
N PRO A 22 -6.55 -13.13 -6.36
CA PRO A 22 -7.31 -13.54 -5.17
C PRO A 22 -6.71 -14.76 -4.46
N ALA A 23 -6.09 -15.68 -5.20
CA ALA A 23 -5.37 -16.81 -4.64
C ALA A 23 -4.11 -16.36 -3.88
N GLY A 24 -3.39 -15.36 -4.40
CA GLY A 24 -2.27 -14.71 -3.71
C GLY A 24 -2.68 -14.07 -2.39
N PHE A 25 -3.78 -13.32 -2.38
CA PHE A 25 -4.32 -12.73 -1.16
C PHE A 25 -4.77 -13.79 -0.15
N ALA A 26 -5.43 -14.86 -0.59
CA ALA A 26 -5.84 -15.96 0.27
C ALA A 26 -4.63 -16.72 0.88
N ALA A 27 -3.54 -16.85 0.13
CA ALA A 27 -2.32 -17.45 0.64
C ALA A 27 -1.67 -16.60 1.75
N LEU A 28 -1.67 -15.27 1.60
CA LEU A 28 -1.20 -14.33 2.62
C LEU A 28 -2.09 -14.29 3.85
N SER A 29 -3.41 -14.28 3.67
CA SER A 29 -4.35 -14.18 4.80
C SER A 29 -4.43 -15.45 5.65
N ARG A 30 -4.17 -16.61 5.04
CA ARG A 30 -4.06 -17.89 5.76
C ARG A 30 -2.69 -18.09 6.43
N ALA A 31 -1.68 -17.33 6.04
CA ALA A 31 -0.37 -17.47 6.64
C ALA A 31 -0.39 -16.92 8.09
N PRO A 32 0.25 -17.60 9.05
CA PRO A 32 0.43 -17.06 10.39
C PRO A 32 1.17 -15.72 10.33
N VAL A 33 0.85 -14.82 11.26
CA VAL A 33 1.59 -13.55 11.41
C VAL A 33 3.09 -13.87 11.56
N GLY A 34 3.94 -13.26 10.73
CA GLY A 34 5.38 -13.51 10.70
C GLY A 34 5.82 -14.75 9.90
N ARG A 35 4.89 -15.53 9.34
CA ARG A 35 5.19 -16.64 8.40
C ARG A 35 4.55 -16.46 7.03
N ALA A 36 4.25 -15.21 6.65
CA ALA A 36 3.82 -14.91 5.29
C ALA A 36 4.93 -15.32 4.29
N PRO A 37 4.58 -15.84 3.11
CA PRO A 37 5.58 -16.15 2.10
C PRO A 37 6.36 -14.89 1.72
N ALA A 38 7.69 -14.92 1.88
CA ALA A 38 8.55 -13.73 1.81
C ALA A 38 8.38 -12.93 0.50
N GLU A 39 8.29 -13.63 -0.63
CA GLU A 39 8.05 -13.04 -1.95
C GLU A 39 6.71 -12.29 -2.05
N LEU A 40 5.64 -12.87 -1.49
CA LEU A 40 4.30 -12.29 -1.51
C LEU A 40 4.19 -11.10 -0.55
N ALA A 41 4.84 -11.20 0.61
CA ALA A 41 4.95 -10.11 1.57
C ALA A 41 5.78 -8.94 1.01
N ALA A 42 6.90 -9.24 0.35
CA ALA A 42 7.74 -8.23 -0.32
C ALA A 42 6.99 -7.55 -1.46
N HIS A 43 6.24 -8.31 -2.26
CA HIS A 43 5.41 -7.73 -3.32
C HIS A 43 4.30 -6.84 -2.75
N LEU A 44 3.62 -7.27 -1.69
CA LEU A 44 2.65 -6.43 -0.99
C LEU A 44 3.30 -5.16 -0.42
N ALA A 45 4.50 -5.25 0.17
CA ALA A 45 5.22 -4.09 0.67
C ALA A 45 5.66 -3.12 -0.45
N GLY A 46 5.94 -3.63 -1.66
CA GLY A 46 6.37 -2.83 -2.81
C GLY A 46 5.24 -2.33 -3.73
N CYS A 47 4.05 -2.92 -3.67
CA CYS A 47 2.95 -2.61 -4.60
C CYS A 47 1.81 -1.85 -3.91
N PRO A 48 1.71 -0.51 -4.08
CA PRO A 48 0.71 0.31 -3.38
C PRO A 48 -0.72 -0.10 -3.71
N ARG A 49 -0.97 -0.56 -4.93
CA ARG A 49 -2.28 -1.05 -5.38
C ARG A 49 -2.71 -2.32 -4.65
N CYS A 50 -1.77 -3.22 -4.34
CA CYS A 50 -2.06 -4.43 -3.58
C CYS A 50 -2.26 -4.12 -2.10
N GLN A 51 -1.54 -3.15 -1.54
CA GLN A 51 -1.75 -2.68 -0.16
C GLN A 51 -3.15 -2.10 0.03
N GLU A 52 -3.57 -1.21 -0.86
CA GLU A 52 -4.92 -0.64 -0.83
C GLU A 52 -5.99 -1.73 -0.88
N ARG A 53 -5.80 -2.73 -1.74
CA ARG A 53 -6.73 -3.86 -1.88
C ARG A 53 -6.77 -4.76 -0.64
N MET A 54 -5.64 -4.93 0.06
CA MET A 54 -5.59 -5.66 1.33
C MET A 54 -6.29 -4.89 2.45
N LEU A 55 -6.01 -3.59 2.55
CA LEU A 55 -6.61 -2.68 3.53
C LEU A 55 -8.12 -2.52 3.30
N ALA A 56 -8.58 -2.60 2.05
CA ALA A 56 -9.98 -2.62 1.68
C ALA A 56 -10.69 -3.96 1.95
N GLY A 57 -9.98 -4.96 2.51
CA GLY A 57 -10.60 -6.17 3.03
C GLY A 57 -10.37 -7.45 2.22
N GLY A 58 -9.45 -7.48 1.25
CA GLY A 58 -8.71 -8.69 0.79
C GLY A 58 -9.49 -9.97 0.40
N GLY A 59 -10.82 -9.95 0.34
CA GLY A 59 -11.69 -11.10 0.10
C GLY A 59 -12.52 -10.97 -1.17
N PRO A 60 -13.12 -12.06 -1.67
CA PRO A 60 -13.97 -12.04 -2.84
C PRO A 60 -15.06 -10.99 -2.67
N ALA A 61 -15.18 -10.14 -3.68
CA ALA A 61 -16.05 -8.97 -3.71
C ALA A 61 -17.44 -9.29 -3.15
N ARG A 62 -17.71 -8.84 -1.93
CA ARG A 62 -19.08 -8.51 -1.54
C ARG A 62 -19.36 -7.17 -2.24
N PRO A 63 -20.44 -7.02 -3.01
CA PRO A 63 -20.79 -5.73 -3.60
C PRO A 63 -21.13 -4.79 -2.43
N ALA A 64 -20.14 -4.01 -2.02
CA ALA A 64 -20.32 -2.98 -1.01
C ALA A 64 -20.88 -1.73 -1.70
N PRO A 65 -21.91 -1.08 -1.11
CA PRO A 65 -22.57 0.07 -1.70
C PRO A 65 -21.57 1.21 -1.93
N ALA A 66 -21.80 1.97 -2.99
CA ALA A 66 -20.97 3.10 -3.37
C ALA A 66 -20.82 4.07 -2.18
N ALA A 67 -19.61 4.12 -1.62
CA ALA A 67 -19.24 5.04 -0.55
C ALA A 67 -17.99 5.83 -0.99
N PRO A 68 -17.89 7.11 -0.60
CA PRO A 68 -17.41 8.17 -1.46
C PRO A 68 -15.90 8.10 -1.72
N ALA A 69 -15.58 8.61 -2.91
CA ALA A 69 -14.27 8.71 -3.50
C ALA A 69 -13.21 9.32 -2.58
N ARG A 70 -12.00 8.77 -2.71
CA ARG A 70 -10.69 9.41 -2.50
C ARG A 70 -10.44 9.97 -1.09
N ARG A 71 -10.08 9.08 -0.16
CA ARG A 71 -9.03 9.44 0.82
C ARG A 71 -7.72 9.57 0.06
N ALA A 72 -7.41 10.78 -0.41
CA ALA A 72 -6.07 11.12 -0.86
C ALA A 72 -5.07 10.68 0.23
N PRO A 73 -3.97 10.00 -0.16
CA PRO A 73 -3.05 9.44 0.80
C PRO A 73 -2.47 10.59 1.63
N ARG A 74 -2.38 10.40 2.94
CA ARG A 74 -1.92 11.38 3.94
C ARG A 74 -0.56 12.03 3.63
N LEU A 75 0.15 11.53 2.63
CA LEU A 75 1.36 12.12 2.04
C LEU A 75 1.16 13.57 1.59
N TRP A 76 0.01 13.92 0.99
CA TRP A 76 -0.22 15.29 0.53
C TRP A 76 -0.38 16.29 1.70
N LEU A 77 -0.96 15.82 2.81
CA LEU A 77 -1.01 16.56 4.07
C LEU A 77 0.40 16.77 4.66
N GLY A 78 1.26 15.76 4.59
CA GLY A 78 2.67 15.88 5.01
C GLY A 78 3.45 16.90 4.17
N VAL A 79 3.30 16.85 2.84
CA VAL A 79 3.92 17.81 1.92
C VAL A 79 3.41 19.24 2.16
N ALA A 80 2.09 19.41 2.32
CA ALA A 80 1.50 20.70 2.62
C ALA A 80 2.00 21.28 3.94
N LEU A 81 2.08 20.46 5.00
CA LEU A 81 2.57 20.89 6.31
C LEU A 81 4.06 21.29 6.26
N ALA A 82 4.89 20.49 5.58
CA ALA A 82 6.31 20.79 5.39
C ALA A 82 6.51 22.10 4.62
N PHE A 83 5.69 22.35 3.58
CA PHE A 83 5.75 23.58 2.80
C PHE A 83 5.35 24.82 3.62
N VAL A 84 4.28 24.73 4.40
CA VAL A 84 3.85 25.81 5.32
C VAL A 84 4.93 26.10 6.36
N ALA A 85 5.52 25.07 6.96
CA ALA A 85 6.61 25.22 7.92
C ALA A 85 7.85 25.90 7.30
N LEU A 86 8.20 25.53 6.06
CA LEU A 86 9.29 26.15 5.31
C LEU A 86 9.03 27.63 5.03
N LEU A 87 7.82 27.99 4.59
CA LEU A 87 7.45 29.39 4.33
C LEU A 87 7.49 30.24 5.60
N LEU A 88 7.00 29.71 6.73
CA LEU A 88 7.08 30.39 8.02
C LEU A 88 8.53 30.61 8.45
N ALA A 89 9.39 29.61 8.27
CA ALA A 89 10.82 29.74 8.58
C ALA A 89 11.49 30.82 7.72
N LEU A 90 11.26 30.84 6.40
CA LEU A 90 11.78 31.88 5.52
C LEU A 90 11.25 33.26 5.89
N GLY A 91 9.95 33.39 6.16
CA GLY A 91 9.34 34.65 6.58
C GLY A 91 9.95 35.18 7.87
N ALA A 92 10.15 34.33 8.88
CA ALA A 92 10.83 34.69 10.11
C ALA A 92 12.28 35.13 9.88
N LEU A 93 13.01 34.45 8.99
CA LEU A 93 14.39 34.78 8.63
C LEU A 93 14.49 36.15 7.94
N ILE A 94 13.58 36.44 7.00
CA ILE A 94 13.49 37.74 6.31
C ILE A 94 13.14 38.85 7.30
N LEU A 95 12.17 38.62 8.19
CA LEU A 95 11.75 39.59 9.19
C LEU A 95 12.88 39.89 10.18
N ALA A 96 13.60 38.86 10.63
CA ALA A 96 14.76 39.00 11.50
C ALA A 96 15.93 39.73 10.81
N ALA A 97 16.15 39.47 9.53
CA ALA A 97 17.15 40.18 8.73
C ALA A 97 16.78 41.65 8.45
N ARG A 98 15.48 41.97 8.42
CA ARG A 98 14.96 43.35 8.26
C ARG A 98 14.93 44.12 9.59
N ALA A 99 14.89 43.43 10.72
CA ALA A 99 14.88 44.01 12.05
C ALA A 99 16.29 44.24 12.64
N ARG A 100 17.34 43.76 11.94
CA ARG A 100 18.74 44.10 12.19
C ARG A 100 19.18 45.26 11.32
#